data_AF-A0A5R9B9J4-F1
#
_entry.id   AF-A0A5R9B9J4-F1
#
_cell.length_a   1.000
_cell.length_b   1.000
_cell.length_c   1.000
_cell.angle_alpha   90.00
_cell.angle_beta   90.00
_cell.angle_gamma   90.00
#
_symmetry.space_group_name_H-M   'P 1'
#
loop_
_entity.id
_entity.type
_entity.pdbx_description
1 polymer ?
#
loop_
_entity_poly.entity_id
_entity_poly.type
_entity_poly.pdbx_seq_one_letter_code
_entity_poly.pdbx_strand_id
1 'polypeptide(L)'
;MFSHIRQTLAPYFPDTPTPWHEDAEEILRLVGTQAAVREGWFAVEVESPEAFVELMERHSAPIILGAQSLGPRWPEARDALLSTVRRWAEPSAVGTSLRASYLVTSVPVP
;
A
#
# COMPACT_ATOMS: atom_id res chain seq x y z
N MET A 1 6.67 -0.66 1.76
CA MET A 1 5.62 -0.79 2.80
C MET A 1 4.24 -1.13 2.22
N PHE A 2 3.64 -0.29 1.38
CA PHE A 2 2.32 -0.60 0.78
C PHE A 2 2.31 -1.90 -0.04
N SER A 3 3.44 -2.23 -0.68
CA SER A 3 3.68 -3.55 -1.29
C SER A 3 3.52 -4.71 -0.27
N HIS A 4 4.10 -4.58 0.93
CA HIS A 4 3.97 -5.58 1.99
C HIS A 4 2.56 -5.67 2.55
N ILE A 5 1.88 -4.55 2.77
CA ILE A 5 0.46 -4.51 3.18
C ILE A 5 -0.41 -5.31 2.20
N ARG A 6 -0.20 -5.12 0.90
CA ARG A 6 -0.94 -5.84 -0.15
C ARG A 6 -0.55 -7.31 -0.24
N GLN A 7 0.73 -7.65 -0.10
CA GLN A 7 1.19 -9.05 -0.02
C GLN A 7 0.60 -9.79 1.18
N THR A 8 0.51 -9.14 2.34
CA THR A 8 -0.14 -9.68 3.55
C THR A 8 -1.62 -9.96 3.30
N LEU A 9 -2.27 -9.14 2.47
CA LEU A 9 -3.68 -9.31 2.14
C LEU A 9 -3.94 -10.27 0.98
N ALA A 10 -2.98 -10.49 0.08
CA ALA A 10 -3.16 -11.29 -1.13
C ALA A 10 -3.82 -12.68 -0.90
N PRO A 11 -3.50 -13.45 0.16
CA PRO A 11 -4.14 -14.74 0.44
C PRO A 11 -5.66 -14.67 0.68
N TYR A 12 -6.17 -13.48 1.01
CA TYR A 12 -7.58 -13.24 1.28
C TYR A 12 -8.40 -12.87 0.03
N PHE A 13 -7.75 -12.73 -1.13
CA PHE A 13 -8.36 -12.26 -2.37
C PHE A 13 -7.84 -13.04 -3.60
N PRO A 14 -8.17 -14.33 -3.71
CA PRO A 14 -7.59 -15.23 -4.71
C PRO A 14 -7.92 -14.86 -6.16
N ASP A 15 -9.01 -14.13 -6.40
CA ASP A 15 -9.49 -13.78 -7.74
C ASP A 15 -8.89 -12.48 -8.29
N THR A 16 -8.05 -11.78 -7.51
CA THR A 16 -7.53 -10.48 -7.94
C THR A 16 -6.25 -10.68 -8.77
N PRO A 17 -6.18 -10.12 -10.00
CA PRO A 17 -5.09 -10.39 -10.92
C PRO A 17 -3.74 -9.93 -10.35
N THR A 18 -2.73 -10.78 -10.44
CA THR A 18 -1.33 -10.39 -10.21
C THR A 18 -0.76 -9.68 -11.44
N PRO A 19 0.07 -8.63 -11.23
CA PRO A 19 0.52 -8.10 -9.95
C PRO A 19 -0.45 -7.06 -9.35
N TRP A 20 -0.55 -7.03 -8.01
CA TRP A 20 -1.30 -6.01 -7.25
C TRP A 20 -0.57 -4.66 -7.12
N HIS A 21 0.51 -4.52 -7.89
CA HIS A 21 1.41 -3.40 -7.92
C HIS A 21 1.86 -3.26 -9.37
N GLU A 22 1.72 -2.04 -9.88
CA GLU A 22 2.33 -1.68 -11.16
C GLU A 22 3.83 -1.58 -10.95
N ASP A 23 4.61 -2.42 -11.63
CA ASP A 23 6.05 -2.27 -11.66
C ASP A 23 6.48 -1.27 -12.74
N ALA A 24 7.66 -0.69 -12.57
CA ALA A 24 8.16 0.32 -13.52
C ALA A 24 8.30 -0.26 -14.94
N GLU A 25 8.59 -1.55 -15.09
CA GLU A 25 8.75 -2.22 -16.37
C GLU A 25 7.39 -2.43 -17.08
N GLU A 26 6.34 -2.78 -16.35
CA GLU A 26 4.95 -2.87 -16.79
C GLU A 26 4.41 -1.51 -17.22
N ILE A 27 4.68 -0.46 -16.42
CA ILE A 27 4.32 0.90 -16.77
C ILE A 27 4.98 1.31 -18.09
N LEU A 28 6.28 1.04 -18.25
CA LEU A 28 7.00 1.35 -19.49
C LEU A 28 6.50 0.53 -20.68
N ARG A 29 6.12 -0.74 -20.47
CA ARG A 29 5.49 -1.58 -21.50
C ARG A 29 4.13 -1.02 -21.95
N LEU A 30 3.36 -0.44 -21.03
CA LEU A 30 2.01 0.07 -21.32
C LEU A 30 2.00 1.48 -21.91
N VAL A 31 2.80 2.39 -21.34
CA VAL A 31 2.84 3.82 -21.70
C VAL A 31 3.86 4.11 -22.81
N GLY A 32 4.82 3.20 -23.03
CA GLY A 32 5.86 3.31 -24.05
C GLY A 32 7.21 3.72 -23.47
N THR A 33 8.29 3.33 -24.16
CA THR A 33 9.69 3.52 -23.70
C THR A 33 10.16 4.97 -23.65
N GLN A 34 9.36 5.90 -24.18
CA GLN A 34 9.60 7.34 -24.08
C GLN A 34 9.17 7.93 -22.74
N ALA A 35 8.35 7.21 -21.97
CA ALA A 35 7.99 7.62 -20.62
C ALA A 35 9.19 7.46 -19.67
N ALA A 36 9.28 8.36 -18.69
CA ALA A 36 10.19 8.23 -17.56
C ALA A 36 9.39 7.82 -16.32
N VAL A 37 9.81 6.75 -15.66
CA VAL A 37 9.23 6.30 -14.38
C VAL A 37 10.23 6.61 -13.27
N ARG A 38 9.78 7.30 -12.22
CA ARG A 38 10.57 7.61 -11.04
C ARG A 38 9.87 7.13 -9.78
N GLU A 39 10.60 6.44 -8.91
CA GLU A 39 10.13 6.15 -7.56
C GLU A 39 10.42 7.34 -6.64
N GLY A 40 9.37 7.78 -5.94
CA GLY A 40 9.44 8.73 -4.85
C GLY A 40 8.92 8.10 -3.56
N TRP A 41 9.09 8.81 -2.45
CA TRP A 41 8.49 8.40 -1.18
C TRP A 41 8.11 9.61 -0.34
N PHE A 42 7.13 9.42 0.53
CA PHE A 42 6.76 10.37 1.57
C PHE A 42 6.55 9.64 2.90
N ALA A 43 6.61 10.39 4.00
CA ALA A 43 6.30 9.88 5.33
C ALA A 43 4.81 10.10 5.62
N VAL A 44 4.15 9.07 6.15
CA VAL A 44 2.83 9.15 6.75
C VAL A 44 3.02 9.16 8.26
N GLU A 45 2.73 10.28 8.89
CA GLU A 45 2.83 10.42 10.34
C GLU A 45 1.45 10.27 10.99
N VAL A 46 1.38 9.41 12.00
CA VAL A 46 0.17 9.12 12.77
C VAL A 46 0.52 8.88 14.23
N GLU A 47 -0.49 8.93 15.11
CA GLU A 47 -0.31 8.76 16.56
C GLU A 47 0.18 7.35 16.93
N SER A 48 -0.22 6.32 16.17
CA SER A 48 0.16 4.93 16.43
C SER A 48 0.05 4.04 15.18
N PRO A 49 0.64 2.82 15.19
CA PRO A 49 0.43 1.82 14.15
C PRO A 49 -1.05 1.47 13.93
N GLU A 50 -1.87 1.47 14.98
CA GLU A 50 -3.31 1.23 14.91
C GLU A 50 -4.02 2.38 14.17
N ALA A 51 -3.66 3.63 14.48
CA ALA A 51 -4.19 4.80 13.79
C ALA A 51 -3.86 4.78 12.30
N PHE A 52 -2.71 4.23 11.90
CA PHE A 52 -2.40 4.00 10.49
C PHE A 52 -3.34 2.98 9.85
N VAL A 53 -3.57 1.82 10.49
CA VAL A 53 -4.51 0.80 9.97
C VAL A 53 -5.91 1.39 9.83
N GLU A 54 -6.39 2.16 10.81
CA GLU A 54 -7.67 2.87 10.76
C GLU A 54 -7.74 3.94 9.66
N LEU A 55 -6.63 4.65 9.40
CA LEU A 55 -6.52 5.55 8.26
C LEU A 55 -6.66 4.77 6.94
N MET A 56 -6.00 3.62 6.83
CA MET A 56 -6.06 2.80 5.63
C MET A 56 -7.42 2.14 5.41
N GLU A 57 -8.13 1.75 6.47
CA GLU A 57 -9.52 1.28 6.41
C GLU A 57 -10.50 2.33 5.87
N ARG A 58 -10.10 3.61 5.79
CA ARG A 58 -10.91 4.70 5.22
C ARG A 58 -10.47 5.16 3.83
N HIS A 59 -9.20 4.99 3.49
CA HIS A 59 -8.61 5.61 2.29
C HIS A 59 -7.95 4.63 1.31
N SER A 60 -7.68 3.39 1.72
CA SER A 60 -7.06 2.39 0.86
C SER A 60 -8.12 1.44 0.32
N ALA A 61 -8.49 1.60 -0.96
CA ALA A 61 -9.51 0.76 -1.60
C ALA A 61 -9.31 -0.75 -1.39
N PRO A 62 -8.10 -1.33 -1.49
CA PRO A 62 -7.88 -2.75 -1.19
C PRO A 62 -8.21 -3.13 0.26
N ILE A 63 -7.92 -2.26 1.22
CA ILE A 63 -8.17 -2.51 2.65
C ILE A 63 -9.66 -2.34 2.96
N ILE A 64 -10.29 -1.31 2.40
CA ILE A 64 -11.74 -1.10 2.47
C ILE A 64 -12.48 -2.34 1.94
N LEU A 65 -12.10 -2.80 0.74
CA LEU A 65 -12.67 -3.99 0.14
C LEU A 65 -12.42 -5.24 0.98
N GLY A 66 -11.24 -5.38 1.60
CA GLY A 66 -10.93 -6.50 2.49
C GLY A 66 -11.76 -6.51 3.76
N ALA A 67 -11.91 -5.35 4.39
CA ALA A 67 -12.76 -5.22 5.57
C ALA A 67 -14.22 -5.57 5.25
N GLN A 68 -14.71 -5.16 4.08
CA GLN A 68 -16.08 -5.44 3.65
C GLN A 68 -16.28 -6.91 3.23
N SER A 69 -15.33 -7.51 2.51
CA SER A 69 -15.47 -8.85 1.93
C SER A 69 -15.18 -9.98 2.92
N LEU A 70 -14.29 -9.76 3.89
CA LEU A 70 -13.86 -10.81 4.82
C LEU A 70 -14.80 -11.02 6.00
N GLY A 71 -15.64 -10.03 6.32
CA GLY A 71 -16.62 -10.11 7.39
C GLY A 71 -16.02 -10.64 8.71
N PRO A 72 -16.44 -11.80 9.23
CA PRO A 72 -15.92 -12.36 10.49
C PRO A 72 -14.40 -12.66 10.49
N ARG A 73 -13.78 -12.81 9.31
CA ARG A 73 -12.33 -13.05 9.19
C ARG A 73 -11.51 -11.77 9.18
N TRP A 74 -12.16 -10.61 9.15
CA TRP A 74 -11.46 -9.32 9.13
C TRP A 74 -10.53 -9.10 10.33
N PRO A 75 -10.91 -9.42 11.59
CA PRO A 75 -10.02 -9.20 12.74
C PRO A 75 -8.65 -9.90 12.59
N GLU A 76 -8.62 -11.12 12.08
CA GLU A 76 -7.37 -11.86 11.84
C GLU A 76 -6.50 -11.19 10.76
N ALA A 77 -7.10 -10.79 9.64
CA ALA A 77 -6.40 -10.09 8.56
C ALA A 77 -5.89 -8.71 9.03
N ARG A 78 -6.68 -8.02 9.85
CA ARG A 78 -6.34 -6.73 10.46
C ARG A 78 -5.15 -6.86 11.41
N ASP A 79 -5.09 -7.93 12.22
CA ASP A 79 -3.95 -8.17 13.11
C ASP A 79 -2.66 -8.47 12.32
N ALA A 80 -2.75 -9.20 11.21
CA ALA A 80 -1.62 -9.42 10.31
C ALA A 80 -1.13 -8.12 9.65
N LEU A 81 -2.07 -7.25 9.25
CA LEU A 81 -1.77 -5.89 8.78
C LEU A 81 -1.06 -5.07 9.85
N LEU A 82 -1.61 -5.03 11.06
CA LEU A 82 -1.04 -4.28 12.18
C LEU A 82 0.36 -4.77 12.53
N SER A 83 0.59 -6.08 12.54
CA SER A 83 1.92 -6.67 12.73
C SER A 83 2.92 -6.21 11.67
N THR A 84 2.47 -6.14 10.41
CA THR A 84 3.28 -5.62 9.29
C THR A 84 3.60 -4.14 9.50
N VAL A 85 2.61 -3.32 9.86
CA VAL A 85 2.80 -1.88 10.12
C VAL A 85 3.79 -1.67 11.26
N ARG A 86 3.61 -2.35 12.40
CA ARG A 86 4.52 -2.25 13.56
C ARG A 86 5.97 -2.59 13.22
N ARG A 87 6.20 -3.54 12.30
CA ARG A 87 7.56 -3.91 11.87
C ARG A 87 8.29 -2.79 11.12
N TRP A 88 7.55 -1.98 10.37
CA TRP A 88 8.10 -0.94 9.48
C TRP A 88 7.85 0.49 9.98
N ALA A 89 7.16 0.62 11.11
CA ALA A 89 6.94 1.87 11.81
C ALA A 89 8.25 2.38 12.41
N GLU A 90 8.53 3.66 12.18
CA GLU A 90 9.63 4.37 12.81
C GLU A 90 9.05 5.39 13.81
N PRO A 91 9.76 5.73 14.89
CA PRO A 91 9.32 6.80 15.78
C PRO A 91 9.26 8.16 15.06
N SER A 92 8.28 8.98 15.41
CA SER A 92 8.16 10.37 14.92
C SER A 92 7.78 11.32 16.05
N ALA A 93 7.77 12.63 15.78
CA ALA A 93 7.31 13.62 16.74
C ALA A 93 5.81 13.49 17.07
N VAL A 94 5.02 12.95 16.13
CA VAL A 94 3.58 12.68 16.28
C VAL A 94 3.32 11.33 16.95
N GLY A 95 4.26 10.40 16.83
CA GLY A 95 4.22 9.08 17.46
C GLY A 95 4.86 8.04 16.56
N THR A 96 4.27 7.80 15.39
CA THR A 96 4.73 6.85 14.39
C THR A 96 4.85 7.50 13.02
N SER A 97 5.88 7.13 12.27
CA SER A 97 6.09 7.45 10.86
C SER A 97 6.22 6.18 10.04
N LEU A 98 5.61 6.18 8.87
CA LEU A 98 5.57 5.06 7.94
C LEU A 98 5.91 5.55 6.53
N ARG A 99 6.89 4.90 5.88
CA ARG A 99 7.33 5.29 4.54
C ARG A 99 6.41 4.74 3.46
N ALA A 100 5.79 5.62 2.70
CA ALA A 100 4.95 5.32 1.55
C ALA A 100 5.71 5.58 0.24
N SER A 101 5.99 4.54 -0.55
CA SER A 101 6.53 4.68 -1.90
C SER A 101 5.41 4.99 -2.90
N TYR A 102 5.73 5.76 -3.93
CA TYR A 102 4.87 6.02 -5.09
C TYR A 102 5.71 6.08 -6.37
N LEU A 103 5.08 5.75 -7.50
CA LEU A 103 5.69 5.87 -8.82
C LEU A 103 5.10 7.11 -9.52
N VAL A 104 5.98 7.88 -10.16
CA VAL A 104 5.60 9.00 -11.03
C VAL A 104 5.99 8.63 -12.45
N THR A 105 4.99 8.61 -13.33
CA THR A 105 5.19 8.40 -14.77
C THR A 105 5.05 9.73 -15.49
N SER A 106 6.10 10.14 -16.19
CA SER A 106 6.11 11.36 -17.01
C SER A 106 6.26 10.99 -18.48
N VAL A 107 5.36 11.49 -19.33
CA VAL A 107 5.45 11.33 -20.78
C VAL A 107 5.90 12.66 -21.39
N PRO A 108 6.97 12.71 -22.20
CA PRO A 108 7.35 13.94 -22.90
C PRO A 108 6.20 14.41 -23.79
N VAL A 109 5.76 15.65 -23.61
CA VAL A 109 4.81 16.29 -24.54
C VAL A 109 5.64 16.88 -25.70
N PRO A 110 5.25 16.65 -26.97
CA PRO A 110 5.96 17.19 -28.12
C PRO A 110 6.06 18.72 -28.15
#